data_AF-A0A2E1B312-F1
#
_entry.id   AF-A0A2E1B312-F1
#
_cell.length_a   1.000
_cell.length_b   1.000
_cell.length_c   1.000
_cell.angle_alpha   90.00
_cell.angle_beta   90.00
_cell.angle_gamma   90.00
#
_symmetry.space_group_name_H-M   'P 1'
#
loop_
_entity.id
_entity.type
_entity.pdbx_description
1 polymer ?
#
loop_
_entity_poly.entity_id
_entity_poly.type
_entity_poly.pdbx_seq_one_letter_code
_entity_poly.pdbx_strand_id
1 'polypeptide(L)'
;MNQALSQIPDRILNLAIGALTQANTHAVYIDPGNEHWQHICVLNTAHAGELFLKAIIAREHPLLIFKDIFSLDDNRGGLLDIETLIKRGRTHDFERLPQILWATTDKRIPNPKCFERLRQARNAIQHFCVPDEQDFQGLSLEFIYTIIDPLIADAFGLFAIEYHEDHNVSYDYVVAALLQSQLKFTVPEDFEITEITMIEKLEGASVEYINWIRKQMKRVGRLDLLS
;
A
#
# COMPACT_ATOMS: atom_id res chain seq x y z
N MET A 1 -21.75 -12.72 15.85
CA MET A 1 -20.28 -12.70 15.72
C MET A 1 -19.70 -12.11 16.99
N ASN A 2 -18.61 -12.68 17.54
CA ASN A 2 -17.93 -12.14 18.72
C ASN A 2 -17.44 -10.70 18.42
N GLN A 3 -17.70 -9.74 19.32
CA GLN A 3 -17.33 -8.32 19.14
C GLN A 3 -15.82 -8.11 18.92
N ALA A 4 -14.98 -9.01 19.45
CA ALA A 4 -13.55 -8.96 19.20
C ALA A 4 -13.21 -9.26 17.72
N LEU A 5 -14.00 -10.11 17.05
CA LEU A 5 -13.79 -10.44 15.64
C LEU A 5 -14.16 -9.27 14.72
N SER A 6 -15.24 -8.53 15.05
CA SER A 6 -15.65 -7.38 14.23
C SER A 6 -14.65 -6.23 14.23
N GLN A 7 -13.73 -6.18 15.21
CA GLN A 7 -12.66 -5.16 15.27
C GLN A 7 -11.38 -5.56 14.51
N ILE A 8 -11.26 -6.81 14.06
CA ILE A 8 -10.06 -7.30 13.36
C ILE A 8 -9.76 -6.45 12.10
N PRO A 9 -10.73 -6.13 11.22
CA PRO A 9 -10.43 -5.37 10.00
C PRO A 9 -9.80 -4.00 10.33
N ASP A 10 -10.38 -3.26 11.27
CA ASP A 10 -9.91 -1.92 11.65
C ASP A 10 -8.53 -1.97 12.33
N ARG A 11 -8.27 -2.99 13.16
CA ARG A 11 -6.95 -3.18 13.78
C ARG A 11 -5.87 -3.47 12.75
N ILE A 12 -6.17 -4.31 11.75
CA ILE A 12 -5.25 -4.59 10.65
C ILE A 12 -5.05 -3.33 9.81
N LEU A 13 -6.13 -2.59 9.51
CA LEU A 13 -6.06 -1.33 8.75
C LEU A 13 -5.15 -0.30 9.42
N ASN A 14 -5.30 -0.08 10.73
CA ASN A 14 -4.46 0.87 11.46
C ASN A 14 -2.97 0.50 11.40
N LEU A 15 -2.64 -0.79 11.48
CA LEU A 15 -1.27 -1.26 11.32
C LEU A 15 -0.79 -1.11 9.86
N ALA A 16 -1.67 -1.37 8.89
CA ALA A 16 -1.38 -1.22 7.47
C ALA A 16 -1.02 0.23 7.11
N ILE A 17 -1.75 1.19 7.69
CA ILE A 17 -1.47 2.62 7.54
C ILE A 17 -0.07 2.95 8.08
N GLY A 18 0.27 2.50 9.29
CA GLY A 18 1.62 2.72 9.83
C GLY A 18 2.73 2.12 8.95
N ALA A 19 2.51 0.91 8.43
CA ALA A 19 3.45 0.27 7.50
C ALA A 19 3.57 1.04 6.18
N LEU A 20 2.47 1.58 5.66
CA LEU A 20 2.44 2.41 4.46
C LEU A 20 3.20 3.72 4.65
N THR A 21 2.97 4.41 5.76
CA THR A 21 3.67 5.65 6.11
C THR A 21 5.19 5.47 6.03
N GLN A 22 5.71 4.37 6.61
CA GLN A 22 7.14 4.05 6.54
C GLN A 22 7.58 3.65 5.12
N ALA A 23 6.78 2.81 4.44
CA ALA A 23 7.09 2.36 3.09
C ALA A 23 7.21 3.53 2.12
N ASN A 24 6.22 4.43 2.10
CA ASN A 24 6.16 5.60 1.25
C ASN A 24 7.31 6.57 1.57
N THR A 25 7.61 6.78 2.85
CA THR A 25 8.74 7.61 3.26
C THR A 25 10.07 7.06 2.73
N HIS A 26 10.38 5.78 2.96
CA HIS A 26 11.63 5.20 2.45
C HIS A 26 11.67 5.10 0.91
N ALA A 27 10.51 5.10 0.25
CA ALA A 27 10.43 5.07 -1.21
C ALA A 27 10.67 6.46 -1.85
N VAL A 28 10.36 7.54 -1.13
CA VAL A 28 10.45 8.93 -1.61
C VAL A 28 11.75 9.60 -1.16
N TYR A 29 12.10 9.47 0.11
CA TYR A 29 13.21 10.20 0.71
C TYR A 29 14.51 9.41 0.64
N ILE A 30 15.59 10.09 0.30
CA ILE A 30 16.95 9.55 0.35
C ILE A 30 17.63 10.13 1.58
N ASP A 31 18.16 9.26 2.44
CA ASP A 31 18.95 9.66 3.60
C ASP A 31 20.43 9.25 3.41
N PRO A 32 21.31 10.23 3.12
CA PRO A 32 22.76 10.00 3.04
C PRO A 32 23.31 9.53 4.40
N GLY A 33 23.45 8.21 4.55
CA GLY A 33 23.92 7.58 5.79
C GLY A 33 23.16 6.30 6.16
N ASN A 34 22.02 6.05 5.51
CA ASN A 34 21.16 4.90 5.78
C ASN A 34 20.98 4.00 4.55
N GLU A 35 22.07 3.36 4.11
CA GLU A 35 22.10 2.49 2.92
C GLU A 35 21.09 1.32 2.98
N HIS A 36 20.70 0.88 4.17
CA HIS A 36 19.72 -0.19 4.35
C HIS A 36 18.26 0.21 4.06
N TRP A 37 17.97 1.51 3.95
CA TRP A 37 16.60 1.99 3.73
C TRP A 37 16.00 1.49 2.42
N GLN A 38 16.81 1.32 1.37
CA GLN A 38 16.34 0.80 0.10
C GLN A 38 15.82 -0.64 0.24
N HIS A 39 16.46 -1.47 1.08
CA HIS A 39 16.00 -2.83 1.35
C HIS A 39 14.77 -2.84 2.26
N ILE A 40 14.81 -2.05 3.33
CA ILE A 40 13.70 -1.91 4.29
C ILE A 40 12.45 -1.40 3.58
N CYS A 41 12.60 -0.51 2.59
CA CYS A 41 11.51 0.01 1.77
C CYS A 41 10.69 -1.11 1.12
N VAL A 42 11.35 -2.11 0.50
CA VAL A 42 10.67 -3.26 -0.11
C VAL A 42 9.95 -4.10 0.93
N LEU A 43 10.58 -4.32 2.09
CA LEU A 43 9.99 -5.10 3.17
C LEU A 43 8.74 -4.42 3.74
N ASN A 44 8.83 -3.12 4.01
CA ASN A 44 7.71 -2.31 4.50
C ASN A 44 6.59 -2.23 3.47
N THR A 45 6.92 -2.07 2.19
CA THR A 45 5.93 -2.05 1.10
C THR A 45 5.20 -3.38 0.99
N ALA A 46 5.93 -4.51 1.05
CA ALA A 46 5.32 -5.83 1.03
C ALA A 46 4.45 -6.06 2.28
N HIS A 47 4.90 -5.59 3.45
CA HIS A 47 4.15 -5.68 4.70
C HIS A 47 2.86 -4.85 4.65
N ALA A 48 2.92 -3.60 4.18
CA ALA A 48 1.76 -2.75 3.97
C ALA A 48 0.77 -3.41 3.00
N GLY A 49 1.25 -3.90 1.85
CA GLY A 49 0.43 -4.63 0.88
C GLY A 49 -0.24 -5.87 1.49
N GLU A 50 0.50 -6.68 2.25
CA GLU A 50 -0.04 -7.83 2.97
C GLU A 50 -1.18 -7.44 3.92
N LEU A 51 -0.97 -6.39 4.74
CA LEU A 51 -1.94 -5.95 5.72
C LEU A 51 -3.17 -5.32 5.08
N PHE A 52 -3.03 -4.47 4.05
CA PHE A 52 -4.19 -3.90 3.36
C PHE A 52 -5.04 -4.96 2.67
N LEU A 53 -4.41 -5.93 1.98
CA LEU A 53 -5.17 -7.03 1.38
C LEU A 53 -5.92 -7.82 2.45
N LYS A 54 -5.29 -8.11 3.59
CA LYS A 54 -5.96 -8.75 4.73
C LYS A 54 -7.08 -7.91 5.32
N ALA A 55 -6.90 -6.58 5.44
CA ALA A 55 -7.94 -5.68 5.94
C ALA A 55 -9.15 -5.67 5.00
N ILE A 56 -8.93 -5.62 3.69
CA ILE A 56 -10.00 -5.67 2.68
C ILE A 56 -10.74 -7.01 2.76
N ILE A 57 -10.04 -8.14 2.79
CA ILE A 57 -10.64 -9.47 2.93
C ILE A 57 -11.42 -9.60 4.24
N ALA A 58 -10.86 -9.10 5.35
CA ALA A 58 -11.48 -9.20 6.67
C ALA A 58 -12.78 -8.38 6.79
N ARG A 59 -12.98 -7.35 5.96
CA ARG A 59 -14.25 -6.60 5.91
C ARG A 59 -15.41 -7.43 5.38
N GLU A 60 -15.14 -8.37 4.47
CA GLU A 60 -16.16 -9.34 4.05
C GLU A 60 -16.50 -10.28 5.20
N HIS A 61 -15.46 -10.87 5.80
CA HIS A 61 -15.60 -11.62 7.04
C HIS A 61 -14.23 -11.83 7.72
N PRO A 62 -14.07 -11.53 9.04
CA PRO A 62 -12.78 -11.57 9.72
C PRO A 62 -12.05 -12.91 9.68
N LEU A 63 -12.78 -14.03 9.58
CA LEU A 63 -12.18 -15.36 9.54
C LEU A 63 -11.56 -15.72 8.17
N LEU A 64 -11.87 -14.98 7.10
CA LEU A 64 -11.38 -15.28 5.75
C LEU A 64 -9.87 -15.01 5.56
N ILE A 65 -9.23 -14.34 6.52
CA ILE A 65 -7.78 -14.15 6.49
C ILE A 65 -7.00 -15.37 7.00
N PHE A 66 -7.68 -16.36 7.58
CA PHE A 66 -7.07 -17.55 8.17
C PHE A 66 -7.05 -18.74 7.20
N LYS A 67 -5.90 -19.43 7.12
CA LYS A 67 -5.68 -20.57 6.21
C LYS A 67 -6.51 -21.80 6.57
N ASP A 68 -6.68 -22.05 7.87
CA ASP A 68 -7.31 -23.27 8.38
C ASP A 68 -8.21 -22.90 9.57
N ILE A 69 -9.44 -22.51 9.24
CA ILE A 69 -10.45 -22.11 10.23
C ILE A 69 -10.92 -23.32 11.04
N PHE A 70 -10.93 -24.52 10.45
CA PHE A 70 -11.38 -25.74 11.12
C PHE A 70 -10.43 -26.16 12.24
N SER A 71 -9.13 -25.90 12.10
CA SER A 71 -8.16 -26.10 13.19
C SER A 71 -8.37 -25.23 14.43
N LEU A 72 -9.22 -24.20 14.32
CA LEU A 72 -9.57 -23.29 15.42
C LEU A 72 -10.75 -23.78 16.26
N ASP A 73 -11.49 -24.79 15.78
CA ASP A 73 -12.55 -25.43 16.56
C ASP A 73 -11.94 -26.38 17.60
N ASP A 74 -12.25 -26.14 18.88
CA ASP A 74 -11.84 -27.01 19.97
C ASP A 74 -12.86 -28.10 20.31
N ASN A 75 -13.94 -28.21 19.50
CA ASN A 75 -15.07 -29.13 19.65
C ASN A 75 -15.79 -29.00 21.01
N ARG A 76 -15.63 -27.89 21.73
CA ARG A 76 -16.32 -27.64 23.01
C ARG A 76 -17.63 -26.88 22.84
N GLY A 77 -18.04 -26.59 21.61
CA GLY A 77 -19.32 -25.95 21.29
C GLY A 77 -19.40 -24.47 21.69
N GLY A 78 -18.27 -23.85 22.03
CA GLY A 78 -18.18 -22.43 22.36
C GLY A 78 -18.09 -21.53 21.13
N LEU A 79 -18.41 -20.25 21.29
CA LEU A 79 -18.07 -19.25 20.26
C LEU A 79 -16.55 -19.09 20.19
N LEU A 80 -16.01 -19.01 18.98
CA LEU A 80 -14.59 -18.74 18.76
C LEU A 80 -14.19 -17.43 19.45
N ASP A 81 -13.18 -17.50 20.31
CA ASP A 81 -12.64 -16.36 21.03
C ASP A 81 -11.33 -15.84 20.41
N ILE A 82 -10.95 -14.62 20.81
CA ILE A 82 -9.75 -13.96 20.32
C ILE A 82 -8.47 -14.64 20.83
N GLU A 83 -8.50 -15.27 22.01
CA GLU A 83 -7.35 -15.93 22.61
C GLU A 83 -6.94 -17.17 21.80
N THR A 84 -7.91 -17.92 21.30
CA THR A 84 -7.70 -19.05 20.39
C THR A 84 -7.10 -18.57 19.07
N LEU A 85 -7.59 -17.45 18.52
CA LEU A 85 -7.02 -16.85 17.32
C LEU A 85 -5.57 -16.40 17.52
N ILE A 86 -5.25 -15.79 18.66
CA ILE A 86 -3.87 -15.35 18.96
C ILE A 86 -2.93 -16.56 19.06
N LYS A 87 -3.38 -17.65 19.71
CA LYS A 87 -2.53 -18.82 19.96
C LYS A 87 -2.37 -19.74 18.75
N ARG A 88 -3.44 -19.90 17.95
CA ARG A 88 -3.51 -20.93 16.91
C ARG A 88 -3.76 -20.37 15.51
N GLY A 89 -4.17 -19.13 15.40
CA GLY A 89 -4.49 -18.48 14.13
C GLY A 89 -3.29 -18.44 13.21
N ARG A 90 -3.43 -19.03 12.03
CA ARG A 90 -2.47 -18.91 10.93
C ARG A 90 -3.12 -18.21 9.75
N THR A 91 -2.61 -17.04 9.39
CA THR A 91 -3.15 -16.23 8.31
C THR A 91 -2.53 -16.58 6.96
N HIS A 92 -3.21 -16.23 5.86
CA HIS A 92 -2.70 -16.42 4.50
C HIS A 92 -1.37 -15.69 4.30
N ASP A 93 -0.43 -16.32 3.57
CA ASP A 93 0.83 -15.70 3.20
C ASP A 93 0.62 -14.68 2.08
N PHE A 94 1.51 -13.70 1.98
CA PHE A 94 1.48 -12.64 0.97
C PHE A 94 1.15 -13.14 -0.45
N GLU A 95 1.78 -14.21 -0.90
CA GLU A 95 1.60 -14.78 -2.24
C GLU A 95 0.19 -15.32 -2.52
N ARG A 96 -0.57 -15.68 -1.48
CA ARG A 96 -1.93 -16.22 -1.60
C ARG A 96 -2.99 -15.14 -1.60
N LEU A 97 -2.69 -13.98 -1.03
CA LEU A 97 -3.67 -12.90 -0.84
C LEU A 97 -4.34 -12.42 -2.13
N PRO A 98 -3.66 -12.33 -3.30
CA PRO A 98 -4.34 -11.97 -4.54
C PRO A 98 -5.48 -12.92 -4.93
N GLN A 99 -5.32 -14.23 -4.67
CA GLN A 99 -6.37 -15.21 -4.98
C GLN A 99 -7.51 -15.14 -3.96
N ILE A 100 -7.19 -14.98 -2.68
CA ILE A 100 -8.19 -14.83 -1.63
C ILE A 100 -8.99 -13.55 -1.83
N LEU A 101 -8.33 -12.41 -2.08
CA LEU A 101 -8.98 -11.13 -2.39
C LEU A 101 -10.03 -11.31 -3.48
N TRP A 102 -9.65 -11.93 -4.60
CA TRP A 102 -10.61 -12.18 -5.68
C TRP A 102 -11.75 -13.09 -5.24
N ALA A 103 -11.44 -14.22 -4.61
CA ALA A 103 -12.46 -15.19 -4.23
C ALA A 103 -13.49 -14.62 -3.25
N THR A 104 -13.11 -13.62 -2.45
CA THR A 104 -13.98 -13.05 -1.41
C THR A 104 -14.60 -11.71 -1.80
N THR A 105 -14.01 -10.95 -2.73
CA THR A 105 -14.45 -9.58 -3.08
C THR A 105 -14.71 -9.36 -4.57
N ASP A 106 -14.44 -10.36 -5.42
CA ASP A 106 -14.36 -10.25 -6.88
C ASP A 106 -13.30 -9.27 -7.42
N LYS A 107 -12.54 -8.58 -6.56
CA LYS A 107 -11.48 -7.64 -6.96
C LYS A 107 -10.18 -8.35 -7.32
N ARG A 108 -9.52 -7.87 -8.37
CA ARG A 108 -8.18 -8.31 -8.79
C ARG A 108 -7.14 -7.29 -8.36
N ILE A 109 -5.90 -7.77 -8.15
CA ILE A 109 -4.75 -6.87 -8.01
C ILE A 109 -4.57 -6.08 -9.32
N PRO A 110 -4.53 -4.73 -9.30
CA PRO A 110 -4.52 -3.94 -10.52
C PRO A 110 -3.24 -4.11 -11.36
N ASN A 111 -2.08 -4.27 -10.73
CA ASN A 111 -0.78 -4.46 -11.41
C ASN A 111 -0.10 -5.79 -10.98
N PRO A 112 -0.53 -6.95 -11.52
CA PRO A 112 0.01 -8.25 -11.12
C PRO A 112 1.49 -8.43 -11.45
N LYS A 113 2.03 -7.72 -12.46
CA LYS A 113 3.45 -7.77 -12.82
C LYS A 113 4.32 -7.11 -11.74
N CYS A 114 3.92 -5.92 -11.27
CA CYS A 114 4.60 -5.25 -10.17
C CYS A 114 4.50 -6.09 -8.88
N PHE A 115 3.34 -6.69 -8.61
CA PHE A 115 3.16 -7.57 -7.45
C PHE A 115 4.19 -8.70 -7.42
N GLU A 116 4.37 -9.39 -8.55
CA GLU A 116 5.32 -10.49 -8.64
C GLU A 116 6.77 -10.03 -8.49
N ARG A 117 7.15 -8.89 -9.09
CA ARG A 117 8.48 -8.28 -8.90
C ARG A 117 8.75 -7.95 -7.44
N LEU A 118 7.80 -7.33 -6.74
CA LEU A 118 7.94 -7.02 -5.31
C LEU A 118 8.02 -8.30 -4.46
N ARG A 119 7.21 -9.32 -4.76
CA ARG A 119 7.26 -10.63 -4.07
C ARG A 119 8.64 -11.26 -4.17
N GLN A 120 9.22 -11.26 -5.36
CA GLN A 120 10.56 -11.82 -5.60
C GLN A 120 11.64 -11.01 -4.89
N ALA A 121 11.60 -9.67 -4.99
CA ALA A 121 12.55 -8.79 -4.30
C ALA A 121 12.50 -8.95 -2.78
N ARG A 122 11.30 -8.98 -2.18
CA ARG A 122 11.09 -9.25 -0.75
C ARG A 122 11.72 -10.59 -0.36
N ASN A 123 11.43 -11.65 -1.10
CA ASN A 123 11.95 -12.98 -0.81
C ASN A 123 13.48 -13.05 -0.90
N ALA A 124 14.08 -12.41 -1.90
CA ALA A 124 15.53 -12.30 -2.06
C ALA A 124 16.16 -11.59 -0.84
N ILE A 125 15.67 -10.39 -0.52
CA ILE A 125 16.18 -9.55 0.57
C ILE A 125 16.04 -10.25 1.93
N GLN A 126 14.92 -10.93 2.19
CA GLN A 126 14.67 -11.56 3.50
C GLN A 126 15.50 -12.82 3.75
N HIS A 127 15.84 -13.58 2.70
CA HIS A 127 16.30 -14.95 2.88
C HIS A 127 17.64 -15.28 2.20
N PHE A 128 18.10 -14.45 1.27
CA PHE A 128 19.24 -14.78 0.43
C PHE A 128 20.24 -13.63 0.41
N CYS A 129 20.10 -12.75 -0.57
CA CYS A 129 20.97 -11.62 -0.83
C CYS A 129 20.17 -10.47 -1.46
N VAL A 130 20.74 -9.27 -1.37
CA VAL A 130 20.21 -8.10 -2.05
C VAL A 130 20.66 -8.15 -3.52
N PRO A 131 19.72 -8.06 -4.49
CA PRO A 131 20.07 -7.86 -5.90
C PRO A 131 20.84 -6.56 -6.15
N ASP A 132 21.99 -6.62 -6.84
CA ASP A 132 22.89 -5.48 -7.05
C ASP A 132 22.36 -4.39 -8.01
N GLU A 133 21.41 -4.71 -8.90
CA GLU A 133 20.98 -3.83 -10.02
C GLU A 133 19.49 -3.47 -10.00
N GLN A 134 18.86 -3.43 -8.82
CA GLN A 134 17.42 -3.19 -8.73
C GLN A 134 17.09 -1.86 -8.04
N ASP A 135 16.36 -1.00 -8.75
CA ASP A 135 15.74 0.19 -8.16
C ASP A 135 14.59 -0.22 -7.23
N PHE A 136 14.92 -0.41 -5.96
CA PHE A 136 13.99 -0.82 -4.92
C PHE A 136 13.01 0.29 -4.51
N GLN A 137 13.44 1.55 -4.58
CA GLN A 137 12.59 2.70 -4.27
C GLN A 137 11.53 2.86 -5.36
N GLY A 138 11.94 2.84 -6.64
CA GLY A 138 11.02 2.88 -7.77
C GLY A 138 10.07 1.69 -7.82
N LEU A 139 10.55 0.47 -7.52
CA LEU A 139 9.67 -0.70 -7.39
C LEU A 139 8.63 -0.53 -6.27
N SER A 140 9.03 0.03 -5.14
CA SER A 140 8.15 0.24 -3.99
C SER A 140 7.12 1.33 -4.28
N LEU A 141 7.53 2.46 -4.89
CA LEU A 141 6.62 3.50 -5.39
C LEU A 141 5.62 2.92 -6.40
N GLU A 142 6.10 2.16 -7.40
CA GLU A 142 5.22 1.51 -8.38
C GLU A 142 4.18 0.62 -7.67
N PHE A 143 4.60 -0.18 -6.70
CA PHE A 143 3.68 -1.04 -5.96
C PHE A 143 2.67 -0.25 -5.13
N ILE A 144 3.12 0.78 -4.41
CA ILE A 144 2.24 1.64 -3.61
C ILE A 144 1.17 2.25 -4.50
N TYR A 145 1.55 2.90 -5.60
CA TYR A 145 0.60 3.71 -6.38
C TYR A 145 -0.15 2.96 -7.49
N THR A 146 0.33 1.79 -7.91
CA THR A 146 -0.40 0.97 -8.90
C THR A 146 -1.18 -0.17 -8.27
N ILE A 147 -1.01 -0.45 -6.97
CA ILE A 147 -1.73 -1.53 -6.27
C ILE A 147 -2.36 -1.02 -4.99
N ILE A 148 -1.58 -0.52 -4.03
CA ILE A 148 -2.12 -0.15 -2.70
C ILE A 148 -3.09 1.02 -2.83
N ASP A 149 -2.65 2.15 -3.38
CA ASP A 149 -3.41 3.39 -3.53
C ASP A 149 -4.81 3.17 -4.13
N PRO A 150 -4.97 2.57 -5.33
CA PRO A 150 -6.31 2.36 -5.89
C PRO A 150 -7.17 1.39 -5.04
N LEU A 151 -6.56 0.40 -4.37
CA LEU A 151 -7.29 -0.54 -3.53
C LEU A 151 -7.78 0.12 -2.23
N ILE A 152 -6.97 0.97 -1.60
CA ILE A 152 -7.34 1.64 -0.35
C ILE A 152 -8.28 2.82 -0.59
N ALA A 153 -8.16 3.50 -1.73
CA ALA A 153 -9.13 4.51 -2.16
C ALA A 153 -10.52 3.89 -2.34
N ASP A 154 -10.60 2.79 -3.07
CA ASP A 154 -11.86 2.09 -3.33
C ASP A 154 -12.43 1.41 -2.08
N ALA A 155 -11.60 0.78 -1.25
CA ALA A 155 -12.08 0.09 -0.06
C ALA A 155 -12.37 1.04 1.11
N PHE A 156 -11.50 2.01 1.37
CA PHE A 156 -11.50 2.77 2.62
C PHE A 156 -11.62 4.30 2.42
N GLY A 157 -11.61 4.79 1.18
CA GLY A 157 -11.60 6.23 0.90
C GLY A 157 -10.30 6.91 1.32
N LEU A 158 -9.19 6.17 1.36
CA LEU A 158 -7.88 6.66 1.78
C LEU A 158 -7.02 7.00 0.57
N PHE A 159 -6.09 7.94 0.72
CA PHE A 159 -5.17 8.38 -0.34
C PHE A 159 -3.73 8.08 0.08
N ALA A 160 -2.98 7.29 -0.70
CA ALA A 160 -1.65 6.86 -0.28
C ALA A 160 -0.67 8.02 -0.08
N ILE A 161 -0.86 9.11 -0.83
CA ILE A 161 -0.01 10.31 -0.73
C ILE A 161 -0.05 10.95 0.67
N GLU A 162 -1.12 10.77 1.43
CA GLU A 162 -1.29 11.39 2.77
C GLU A 162 -0.51 10.66 3.87
N TYR A 163 0.12 9.52 3.55
CA TYR A 163 0.81 8.69 4.53
C TYR A 163 2.33 8.72 4.30
N HIS A 164 3.01 9.62 5.02
CA HIS A 164 4.47 9.73 5.13
C HIS A 164 4.87 10.26 6.51
N GLU A 165 6.14 10.12 6.90
CA GLU A 165 6.63 10.44 8.26
C GLU A 165 6.96 11.92 8.46
N ASP A 166 7.17 12.68 7.39
CA ASP A 166 7.41 14.12 7.50
C ASP A 166 6.09 14.87 7.70
N HIS A 167 5.78 15.23 8.94
CA HIS A 167 4.56 15.96 9.29
C HIS A 167 4.71 17.48 9.14
N ASN A 168 5.92 17.97 8.87
CA ASN A 168 6.18 19.41 8.75
C ASN A 168 5.97 19.92 7.32
N VAL A 169 6.04 19.00 6.35
CA VAL A 169 5.75 19.25 4.95
C VAL A 169 4.43 18.55 4.63
N SER A 170 3.61 19.11 3.74
CA SER A 170 2.51 18.35 3.15
C SER A 170 3.08 17.20 2.29
N TYR A 171 2.26 16.52 1.49
CA TYR A 171 2.70 15.45 0.60
C TYR A 171 3.46 15.95 -0.64
N ASP A 172 4.03 17.15 -0.61
CA ASP A 172 4.77 17.79 -1.70
C ASP A 172 5.87 16.91 -2.31
N TYR A 173 6.76 16.38 -1.47
CA TYR A 173 7.88 15.56 -1.95
C TYR A 173 7.42 14.20 -2.47
N VAL A 174 6.37 13.64 -1.86
CA VAL A 174 5.72 12.43 -2.35
C VAL A 174 5.16 12.68 -3.75
N VAL A 175 4.39 13.76 -3.93
CA VAL A 175 3.85 14.16 -5.24
C VAL A 175 4.97 14.42 -6.24
N ALA A 176 6.05 15.10 -5.86
CA ALA A 176 7.19 15.34 -6.75
C ALA A 176 7.78 14.04 -7.29
N ALA A 177 8.00 13.04 -6.42
CA ALA A 177 8.52 11.74 -6.83
C ALA A 177 7.58 11.03 -7.80
N LEU A 178 6.26 11.15 -7.60
CA LEU A 178 5.24 10.55 -8.48
C LEU A 178 5.17 11.22 -9.84
N LEU A 179 5.27 12.56 -9.89
CA LEU A 179 5.28 13.31 -11.14
C LEU A 179 6.50 12.94 -11.99
N GLN A 180 7.69 12.89 -11.36
CA GLN A 180 8.93 12.50 -12.03
C GLN A 180 8.90 11.05 -12.53
N SER A 181 8.29 10.15 -11.75
CA SER A 181 8.13 8.73 -12.11
C SER A 181 6.94 8.45 -13.02
N GLN A 182 6.14 9.47 -13.35
CA GLN A 182 4.87 9.36 -14.07
C GLN A 182 3.89 8.34 -13.50
N LEU A 183 3.90 8.17 -12.17
CA LEU A 183 2.99 7.27 -11.48
C LEU A 183 1.66 8.00 -11.27
N LYS A 184 0.57 7.34 -11.66
CA LYS A 184 -0.79 7.83 -11.38
C LYS A 184 -1.09 7.56 -9.92
N PHE A 185 -1.78 8.48 -9.27
CA PHE A 185 -2.17 8.40 -7.87
C PHE A 185 -3.58 8.96 -7.66
N THR A 186 -4.22 8.53 -6.59
CA THR A 186 -5.53 9.01 -6.19
C THR A 186 -5.36 10.39 -5.58
N VAL A 187 -6.09 11.37 -6.11
CA VAL A 187 -5.97 12.78 -5.70
C VAL A 187 -7.13 13.12 -4.74
N PRO A 188 -6.86 13.58 -3.51
CA PRO A 188 -7.90 14.01 -2.57
C PRO A 188 -8.62 15.27 -3.07
N GLU A 189 -9.81 15.57 -2.53
CA GLU A 189 -10.61 16.72 -2.98
C GLU A 189 -9.99 18.06 -2.57
N ASP A 190 -9.34 18.10 -1.42
CA ASP A 190 -8.62 19.22 -0.84
C ASP A 190 -7.14 19.25 -1.25
N PHE A 191 -6.82 18.78 -2.46
CA PHE A 191 -5.45 18.67 -2.93
C PHE A 191 -4.67 20.00 -2.89
N GLU A 192 -3.53 20.01 -2.20
CA GLU A 192 -2.68 21.17 -2.01
C GLU A 192 -1.20 20.79 -1.91
N ILE A 193 -0.38 21.58 -2.60
CA ILE A 193 1.09 21.53 -2.58
C ILE A 193 1.59 22.96 -2.49
N THR A 194 2.71 23.16 -1.79
CA THR A 194 3.25 24.49 -1.46
C THR A 194 4.75 24.63 -1.72
N GLU A 195 5.52 23.54 -1.69
CA GLU A 195 6.98 23.55 -1.81
C GLU A 195 7.48 23.18 -3.21
N ILE A 196 6.62 22.59 -4.05
CA ILE A 196 7.01 22.10 -5.38
C ILE A 196 6.27 22.80 -6.51
N THR A 197 6.96 23.01 -7.63
CA THR A 197 6.36 23.49 -8.89
C THR A 197 6.02 22.29 -9.79
N MET A 198 4.73 21.99 -10.03
CA MET A 198 4.36 20.81 -10.83
C MET A 198 4.89 20.87 -12.27
N ILE A 199 4.93 22.05 -12.88
CA ILE A 199 5.43 22.23 -14.25
C ILE A 199 6.88 21.75 -14.37
N GLU A 200 7.73 22.15 -13.43
CA GLU A 200 9.13 21.72 -13.38
C GLU A 200 9.25 20.20 -13.21
N LYS A 201 8.42 19.61 -12.34
CA LYS A 201 8.42 18.15 -12.12
C LYS A 201 7.84 17.36 -13.28
N LEU A 202 7.05 18.00 -14.15
CA LEU A 202 6.46 17.41 -15.35
C LEU A 202 7.34 17.61 -16.60
N GLU A 203 8.50 18.27 -16.48
CA GLU A 203 9.41 18.44 -17.61
C GLU A 203 9.86 17.08 -18.15
N GLY A 204 9.67 16.86 -19.45
CA GLY A 204 9.97 15.57 -20.10
C GLY A 204 8.93 14.48 -19.89
N ALA A 205 7.85 14.74 -19.15
CA ALA A 205 6.74 13.79 -19.01
C ALA A 205 6.02 13.57 -20.35
N SER A 206 5.52 12.35 -20.52
CA SER A 206 4.72 11.91 -21.65
C SER A 206 3.41 12.70 -21.75
N VAL A 207 2.96 12.91 -22.98
CA VAL A 207 1.71 13.60 -23.28
C VAL A 207 0.50 12.91 -22.62
N GLU A 208 0.51 11.57 -22.54
CA GLU A 208 -0.56 10.82 -21.87
C GLU A 208 -0.63 11.17 -20.37
N TYR A 209 0.52 11.18 -19.69
CA TYR A 209 0.57 11.48 -18.26
C TYR A 209 0.18 12.92 -17.96
N ILE A 210 0.67 13.89 -18.75
CA ILE A 210 0.30 15.30 -18.63
C ILE A 210 -1.22 15.48 -18.79
N ASN A 211 -1.83 14.79 -19.77
CA ASN A 211 -3.27 14.84 -19.97
C ASN A 211 -4.04 14.25 -18.77
N TRP A 212 -3.53 13.17 -18.17
CA TRP A 212 -4.11 12.60 -16.96
C TRP A 212 -4.03 13.57 -15.77
N ILE A 213 -2.86 14.16 -15.50
CA ILE A 213 -2.67 15.17 -14.45
C ILE A 213 -3.60 16.35 -14.65
N ARG A 214 -3.67 16.91 -15.87
CA ARG A 214 -4.57 18.03 -16.19
C ARG A 214 -6.04 17.69 -15.90
N LYS A 215 -6.46 16.46 -16.19
CA LYS A 215 -7.81 15.99 -15.86
C LYS A 215 -8.04 15.94 -14.34
N GLN A 216 -7.06 15.46 -13.57
CA GLN A 216 -7.15 15.43 -12.11
C GLN A 216 -7.19 16.83 -11.51
N MET A 217 -6.27 17.71 -11.91
CA MET A 217 -6.23 19.09 -11.41
C MET A 217 -7.51 19.86 -11.76
N LYS A 218 -8.09 19.63 -12.95
CA LYS A 218 -9.42 20.15 -13.29
C LYS A 218 -10.52 19.63 -12.36
N ARG A 219 -10.48 18.34 -11.99
CA ARG A 219 -11.48 17.72 -11.11
C ARG A 219 -11.47 18.35 -9.72
N VAL A 220 -10.30 18.66 -9.18
CA VAL A 220 -10.14 19.22 -7.83
C VAL A 220 -10.05 20.76 -7.82
N GLY A 221 -10.28 21.41 -8.97
CA GLY A 221 -10.27 22.87 -9.06
C GLY A 221 -8.89 23.52 -8.96
N ARG A 222 -7.81 22.76 -9.15
CA ARG A 222 -6.41 23.19 -8.98
C ARG A 222 -5.63 23.34 -10.29
N LEU A 223 -6.26 23.86 -11.34
CA LEU A 223 -5.57 24.11 -12.62
C LEU A 223 -4.47 25.19 -12.52
N ASP A 224 -4.51 26.02 -11.48
CA ASP A 224 -3.47 26.98 -11.11
C ASP A 224 -2.11 26.31 -10.94
N LEU A 225 -2.08 25.07 -10.43
CA LEU A 225 -0.83 24.33 -10.21
C LEU A 225 -0.10 23.92 -11.50
N LEU A 226 -0.78 24.01 -12.65
CA LEU A 226 -0.25 23.67 -13.98
C LEU A 226 0.02 24.91 -14.85
N SER A 227 -0.02 26.11 -14.26
CA SER A 227 0.14 27.40 -14.95
C SER A 227 1.50 28.04 -14.69
#